data_AF-A0A1B7HLE0-F1
#
_entry.id   AF-A0A1B7HLE0-F1
#
_cell.length_a   1.000
_cell.length_b   1.000
_cell.length_c   1.000
_cell.angle_alpha   90.00
_cell.angle_beta   90.00
_cell.angle_gamma   90.00
#
_symmetry.space_group_name_H-M   'P 1'
#
loop_
_entity.id
_entity.type
_entity.pdbx_description
1 polymer ?
#
loop_
_entity_poly.entity_id
_entity_poly.type
_entity_poly.pdbx_seq_one_letter_code
_entity_poly.pdbx_strand_id
1 'polypeptide(L)'
;MNRLLPPDITCTRQHSGAVAIYTFRHRELGELGRMVLTDYPGEQTQVSCEVVGESDDPMTLTRLALFQPLTENILQAMATQPVDIRTTDASPLIPSLACERVESKMLPCEVCGCPVALLIFAAGAQSPADFADYARKMFHLYRDMNVPAWIIGDSLGVPGFSTPSCVMKVWPARESIRQVTPADFNDDLDRLLSGHCRL
;
A
#
# COMPACT_ATOMS: atom_id res chain seq x y z
N MET A 1 10.62 2.79 -24.56
CA MET A 1 9.69 1.99 -23.73
C MET A 1 8.60 2.84 -23.02
N ASN A 2 8.34 4.10 -23.43
CA ASN A 2 7.41 5.02 -22.73
C ASN A 2 5.96 5.04 -23.25
N ARG A 3 5.57 4.20 -24.22
CA ARG A 3 4.23 4.26 -24.86
C ARG A 3 3.23 3.21 -24.39
N LEU A 4 3.63 2.29 -23.51
CA LEU A 4 2.77 1.16 -23.09
C LEU A 4 2.14 1.33 -21.70
N LEU A 5 2.67 2.24 -20.87
CA LEU A 5 2.15 2.43 -19.52
C LEU A 5 1.09 3.54 -19.50
N PRO A 6 -0.05 3.34 -18.81
CA PRO A 6 -0.97 4.42 -18.50
C PRO A 6 -0.26 5.59 -17.81
N PRO A 7 -0.72 6.84 -17.98
CA PRO A 7 -0.03 8.04 -17.48
C PRO A 7 0.13 8.06 -15.96
N ASP A 8 -0.77 7.41 -15.23
CA ASP A 8 -0.75 7.36 -13.77
C ASP A 8 0.09 6.19 -13.20
N ILE A 9 0.73 5.40 -14.07
CA ILE A 9 1.53 4.25 -13.68
C ILE A 9 2.99 4.46 -14.10
N THR A 10 3.88 4.35 -13.12
CA THR A 10 5.33 4.30 -13.32
C THR A 10 5.84 2.88 -13.12
N CYS A 11 6.95 2.56 -13.78
CA CYS A 11 7.62 1.27 -13.64
C CYS A 11 9.09 1.51 -13.33
N THR A 12 9.58 0.86 -12.27
CA THR A 12 11.01 0.77 -11.97
C THR A 12 11.51 -0.61 -12.31
N ARG A 13 12.80 -0.73 -12.63
CA ARG A 13 13.45 -2.00 -12.93
C ARG A 13 14.63 -2.19 -11.99
N GLN A 14 14.71 -3.37 -11.39
CA GLN A 14 15.85 -3.85 -10.63
C GLN A 14 16.37 -5.14 -11.30
N HIS A 15 17.68 -5.34 -11.28
CA HIS A 15 18.31 -6.50 -11.88
C HIS A 15 19.32 -7.09 -10.90
N SER A 16 19.24 -8.40 -10.68
CA SER A 16 20.14 -9.14 -9.81
C SER A 16 20.41 -10.52 -10.39
N GLY A 17 21.61 -10.73 -10.94
CA GLY A 17 21.98 -12.00 -11.58
C GLY A 17 21.08 -12.33 -12.78
N ALA A 18 20.40 -13.48 -12.70
CA ALA A 18 19.47 -13.96 -13.73
C ALA A 18 18.02 -13.46 -13.55
N VAL A 19 17.79 -12.55 -12.60
CA VAL A 19 16.44 -12.08 -12.23
C VAL A 19 16.31 -10.59 -12.53
N ALA A 20 15.28 -10.23 -13.30
CA ALA A 20 14.83 -8.85 -13.48
C ALA A 20 13.46 -8.65 -12.81
N ILE A 21 13.36 -7.67 -11.92
CA ILE A 21 12.13 -7.30 -11.22
C ILE A 21 11.66 -5.95 -11.74
N TYR A 22 10.41 -5.91 -12.20
CA TYR A 22 9.72 -4.69 -12.63
C TYR A 22 8.64 -4.38 -11.62
N THR A 23 8.77 -3.26 -10.90
CA THR A 23 7.77 -2.83 -9.90
C THR A 23 6.92 -1.71 -10.49
N PHE A 24 5.60 -1.87 -10.40
CA PHE A 24 4.62 -0.93 -10.96
C PHE A 24 3.98 -0.13 -9.84
N ARG A 25 3.96 1.19 -9.99
CA ARG A 25 3.42 2.13 -9.00
C ARG A 25 2.38 3.05 -9.63
N HIS A 26 1.20 3.08 -9.04
CA HIS A 26 0.14 4.02 -9.38
C HIS A 26 0.27 5.31 -8.55
N ARG A 27 -0.04 6.45 -9.17
CA ARG A 27 0.03 7.78 -8.54
C ARG A 27 -0.79 7.93 -7.25
N GLU A 28 -1.88 7.18 -7.12
CA GLU A 28 -2.78 7.25 -5.95
C GLU A 28 -2.82 5.97 -5.11
N LEU A 29 -2.57 4.80 -5.70
CA LEU A 29 -2.71 3.52 -5.01
C LEU A 29 -1.39 3.00 -4.44
N GLY A 30 -0.30 3.72 -4.70
CA GLY A 30 1.03 3.27 -4.34
C GLY A 30 1.49 2.14 -5.22
N GLU A 31 2.23 1.21 -4.65
CA GLU A 31 2.63 -0.01 -5.35
C GLU A 31 1.39 -0.81 -5.79
N LEU A 32 1.37 -1.23 -7.06
CA LEU A 32 0.33 -2.10 -7.62
C LEU A 32 0.75 -3.56 -7.56
N GLY A 33 1.99 -3.84 -7.91
CA GLY A 33 2.48 -5.18 -8.13
C GLY A 33 3.85 -5.20 -8.77
N ARG A 34 4.35 -6.40 -9.00
CA ARG A 34 5.62 -6.63 -9.67
C ARG A 34 5.51 -7.72 -10.72
N MET A 35 6.31 -7.59 -11.78
CA MET A 35 6.57 -8.64 -12.74
C MET A 35 8.02 -9.09 -12.57
N VAL A 36 8.25 -10.39 -12.45
CA VAL A 36 9.58 -10.97 -12.28
C VAL A 36 9.90 -11.84 -13.48
N LEU A 37 11.02 -11.56 -14.12
CA LEU A 37 11.59 -12.35 -15.21
C LEU A 37 12.78 -13.10 -14.65
N THR A 38 12.82 -14.42 -14.83
CA THR A 38 13.92 -15.28 -14.42
C THR A 38 14.45 -16.02 -15.64
N ASP A 39 15.72 -15.79 -15.95
CA ASP A 39 16.41 -16.48 -17.04
C ASP A 39 16.95 -17.83 -16.55
N TYR A 40 16.55 -18.91 -17.22
CA TYR A 40 17.06 -20.24 -16.97
C TYR A 40 18.10 -20.65 -18.03
N PRO A 41 19.05 -21.55 -17.67
CA PRO A 41 19.94 -22.14 -18.65
C PRO A 41 19.15 -22.85 -19.75
N GLY A 42 19.36 -22.48 -21.02
CA GLY A 42 18.65 -23.06 -22.18
C GLY A 42 17.65 -22.13 -22.89
N GLU A 43 17.87 -20.81 -22.83
CA GLU A 43 17.06 -19.77 -23.52
C GLU A 43 15.60 -19.67 -23.06
N GLN A 44 15.28 -20.19 -21.87
CA GLN A 44 13.94 -20.11 -21.32
C GLN A 44 13.86 -19.00 -20.28
N THR A 45 12.98 -18.03 -20.49
CA THR A 45 12.65 -17.00 -19.50
C THR A 45 11.28 -17.31 -18.88
N GLN A 46 11.24 -17.49 -17.56
CA GLN A 46 10.00 -17.58 -16.81
C GLN A 46 9.53 -16.18 -16.41
N VAL A 47 8.24 -15.91 -16.57
CA VAL A 47 7.62 -14.65 -16.15
C VAL A 47 6.57 -14.93 -15.07
N SER A 48 6.63 -14.24 -13.95
CA SER A 48 5.58 -14.23 -12.93
C SER A 48 5.10 -12.81 -12.63
N CYS A 49 3.84 -12.66 -12.28
CA CYS A 49 3.21 -11.38 -11.91
C CYS A 49 2.53 -11.50 -10.56
N GLU A 50 2.72 -10.51 -9.70
CA GLU A 50 2.17 -10.49 -8.35
C GLU A 50 1.58 -9.13 -8.03
N VAL A 51 0.33 -9.09 -7.54
CA VAL A 51 -0.29 -7.88 -6.99
C VAL A 51 0.14 -7.70 -5.54
N VAL A 52 0.35 -6.47 -5.07
CA VAL A 52 0.64 -6.22 -3.65
C VAL A 52 -0.64 -6.07 -2.83
N GLY A 53 -0.60 -6.58 -1.61
CA GLY A 53 -1.68 -6.47 -0.63
C GLY A 53 -2.16 -7.84 -0.14
N GLU A 54 -3.06 -7.82 0.84
CA GLU A 54 -3.72 -9.01 1.38
C GLU A 54 -5.00 -9.32 0.60
N SER A 55 -5.37 -10.60 0.46
CA SER A 55 -6.50 -11.01 -0.39
C SER A 55 -7.86 -10.51 0.09
N ASP A 56 -8.00 -10.19 1.37
CA ASP A 56 -9.20 -9.68 2.00
C ASP A 56 -9.20 -8.14 2.17
N ASP A 57 -8.14 -7.44 1.74
CA ASP A 57 -8.15 -5.99 1.60
C ASP A 57 -8.90 -5.61 0.30
N PRO A 58 -10.03 -4.86 0.38
CA PRO A 58 -10.74 -4.38 -0.80
C PRO A 58 -9.85 -3.56 -1.76
N MET A 59 -8.82 -2.89 -1.24
CA MET A 59 -7.88 -2.14 -2.08
C MET A 59 -6.93 -3.05 -2.87
N THR A 60 -6.70 -4.29 -2.45
CA THR A 60 -5.96 -5.29 -3.26
C THR A 60 -6.75 -5.64 -4.52
N LEU A 61 -8.08 -5.77 -4.42
CA LEU A 61 -8.94 -6.00 -5.58
C LEU A 61 -8.88 -4.83 -6.57
N THR A 62 -8.89 -3.59 -6.07
CA THR A 62 -8.72 -2.39 -6.92
C THR A 62 -7.37 -2.38 -7.62
N ARG A 63 -6.29 -2.75 -6.92
CA ARG A 63 -4.95 -2.86 -7.54
C ARG A 63 -4.91 -3.94 -8.61
N LEU A 64 -5.51 -5.10 -8.33
CA LEU A 64 -5.57 -6.23 -9.27
C LEU A 64 -6.29 -5.83 -10.57
N ALA A 65 -7.43 -5.14 -10.46
CA ALA A 65 -8.21 -4.70 -11.62
C ALA A 65 -7.43 -3.75 -12.56
N LEU A 66 -6.48 -2.98 -12.03
CA LEU A 66 -5.57 -2.15 -12.84
C LEU A 66 -4.35 -2.91 -13.32
N PHE A 67 -3.79 -3.77 -12.47
CA PHE A 67 -2.52 -4.44 -12.74
C PHE A 67 -2.64 -5.59 -13.74
N GLN A 68 -3.71 -6.38 -13.65
CA GLN A 68 -3.94 -7.53 -14.52
C GLN A 68 -3.90 -7.16 -16.02
N PRO A 69 -4.75 -6.25 -16.54
CA PRO A 69 -4.74 -5.91 -17.96
C PRO A 69 -3.41 -5.29 -18.41
N LEU A 70 -2.71 -4.59 -17.52
CA LEU A 70 -1.38 -4.06 -17.81
C LEU A 70 -0.37 -5.19 -18.05
N THR A 71 -0.34 -6.19 -17.17
CA THR A 71 0.58 -7.33 -17.30
C THR A 71 0.26 -8.19 -18.53
N GLU A 72 -1.03 -8.43 -18.82
CA GLU A 72 -1.46 -9.17 -20.01
C GLU A 72 -1.01 -8.49 -21.31
N ASN A 73 -1.17 -7.16 -21.40
CA ASN A 73 -0.71 -6.38 -22.56
C ASN A 73 0.82 -6.44 -22.74
N ILE A 74 1.57 -6.40 -21.63
CA ILE A 74 3.04 -6.52 -21.68
C ILE A 74 3.44 -7.92 -22.15
N LEU A 75 2.85 -8.97 -21.59
CA LEU A 75 3.12 -10.36 -21.97
C LEU A 75 2.80 -10.59 -23.46
N GLN A 76 1.67 -10.07 -23.94
CA GLN A 76 1.30 -10.16 -25.36
C GLN A 76 2.32 -9.43 -26.25
N ALA A 77 2.75 -8.23 -25.87
CA ALA A 77 3.76 -7.48 -26.61
C ALA A 77 5.12 -8.23 -26.64
N MET A 78 5.49 -8.90 -25.55
CA MET A 78 6.70 -9.71 -25.49
C MET A 78 6.60 -10.95 -26.40
N ALA A 79 5.45 -11.63 -26.43
CA ALA A 79 5.23 -12.81 -27.28
C ALA A 79 5.25 -12.51 -28.80
N THR A 80 5.01 -11.25 -29.19
CA THR A 80 5.14 -10.82 -30.60
C THR A 80 6.58 -10.56 -31.05
N GLN A 81 7.55 -10.64 -30.13
CA GLN A 81 8.99 -10.68 -30.46
C GLN A 81 9.45 -12.15 -30.56
N PRO A 82 10.45 -12.48 -31.40
CA PRO A 82 10.95 -13.84 -31.56
C PRO A 82 11.79 -14.29 -30.35
N VAL A 83 11.14 -14.40 -29.20
CA VAL A 83 11.67 -14.98 -27.96
C VAL A 83 10.66 -16.03 -27.52
N ASP A 84 11.12 -17.26 -27.26
CA ASP A 84 10.27 -18.40 -26.93
C ASP A 84 9.80 -18.29 -25.46
N ILE A 85 8.76 -17.48 -25.23
CA ILE A 85 8.23 -17.20 -23.88
C ILE A 85 7.14 -18.22 -23.55
N ARG A 86 7.37 -19.04 -22.52
CA ARG A 86 6.33 -19.90 -21.93
C ARG A 86 5.83 -19.30 -20.63
N THR A 87 4.54 -18.97 -20.59
CA THR A 87 3.80 -18.67 -19.36
C THR A 87 3.50 -19.97 -18.64
N THR A 88 4.05 -20.14 -17.44
CA THR A 88 3.71 -21.24 -16.53
C THR A 88 3.36 -20.66 -15.16
N ASP A 89 2.47 -21.36 -14.44
CA ASP A 89 1.92 -20.96 -13.16
C ASP A 89 2.97 -20.44 -12.16
N ALA A 90 2.52 -19.45 -11.38
CA ALA A 90 3.30 -18.67 -10.44
C ALA A 90 4.14 -19.56 -9.51
N SER A 91 5.46 -19.47 -9.63
CA SER A 91 6.38 -19.96 -8.59
C SER A 91 6.37 -18.94 -7.44
N PRO A 92 6.27 -19.36 -6.17
CA PRO A 92 6.12 -18.44 -5.05
C PRO A 92 7.40 -17.62 -4.88
N LEU A 93 7.32 -16.30 -5.10
CA LEU A 93 8.42 -15.42 -4.76
C LEU A 93 8.51 -15.28 -3.24
N ILE A 94 9.74 -15.45 -2.75
CA ILE A 94 10.11 -15.19 -1.37
C ILE A 94 9.68 -13.74 -1.05
N PRO A 95 8.84 -13.51 -0.02
CA PRO A 95 8.48 -12.17 0.39
C PRO A 95 9.75 -11.36 0.68
N SER A 96 9.80 -10.11 0.22
CA SER A 96 10.82 -9.18 0.71
C SER A 96 10.62 -9.01 2.21
N LEU A 97 11.49 -9.65 3.00
CA LEU A 97 11.48 -9.67 4.47
C LEU A 97 11.92 -8.32 5.09
N ALA A 98 11.95 -7.24 4.32
CA ALA A 98 12.04 -5.91 4.90
C ALA A 98 10.67 -5.56 5.51
N CYS A 99 10.42 -6.07 6.71
CA CYS A 99 9.35 -5.58 7.56
C CYS A 99 9.75 -4.14 7.95
N GLU A 100 9.37 -3.19 7.11
CA GLU A 100 9.48 -1.78 7.43
C GLU A 100 8.62 -1.54 8.68
N ARG A 101 9.28 -1.18 9.78
CA ARG A 101 8.59 -0.89 11.03
C ARG A 101 7.83 0.41 10.85
N VAL A 102 6.52 0.30 10.69
CA VAL A 102 5.62 1.44 10.74
C VAL A 102 5.27 1.73 12.19
N GLU A 103 5.54 2.95 12.63
CA GLU A 103 5.18 3.38 13.98
C GLU A 103 3.65 3.46 14.09
N SER A 104 3.12 2.92 15.19
CA SER A 104 1.69 2.97 15.46
C SER A 104 1.42 3.06 16.96
N LYS A 105 0.26 3.63 17.31
CA LYS A 105 -0.20 3.82 18.69
C LYS A 105 -1.65 3.39 18.79
N MET A 106 -1.92 2.43 19.66
CA MET A 106 -3.28 2.06 20.07
C MET A 106 -3.71 2.94 21.25
N LEU A 107 -4.93 3.46 21.18
CA LEU A 107 -5.55 4.24 22.25
C LEU A 107 -6.59 3.37 22.96
N PRO A 108 -6.35 2.99 24.23
CA PRO A 108 -7.31 2.23 25.02
C PRO A 108 -8.35 3.16 25.67
N CYS A 109 -9.52 2.62 25.99
CA CYS A 109 -10.47 3.28 26.86
C CYS A 109 -9.96 3.29 28.31
N GLU A 110 -10.01 4.43 28.99
CA GLU A 110 -9.59 4.55 30.38
C GLU A 110 -10.50 3.81 31.37
N VAL A 111 -11.74 3.49 30.97
CA VAL A 111 -12.74 2.83 31.83
C VAL A 111 -12.64 1.31 31.76
N CYS A 112 -12.68 0.73 30.56
CA CYS A 112 -12.68 -0.73 30.37
C CYS A 112 -11.34 -1.31 29.91
N GLY A 113 -10.40 -0.47 29.46
CA GLY A 113 -9.12 -0.90 28.91
C GLY A 113 -9.16 -1.44 27.48
N CYS A 114 -10.34 -1.57 26.86
CA CYS A 114 -10.46 -2.05 25.49
C CYS A 114 -9.86 -1.06 24.47
N PRO A 115 -9.29 -1.53 23.34
CA PRO A 115 -8.87 -0.67 22.25
C PRO A 115 -10.03 0.15 21.69
N VAL A 116 -9.80 1.44 21.44
CA VAL A 116 -10.81 2.37 20.89
C VAL A 116 -10.38 2.95 19.54
N ALA A 117 -9.08 3.16 19.35
CA ALA A 117 -8.54 3.72 18.12
C ALA A 117 -7.12 3.22 17.84
N LEU A 118 -6.74 3.24 16.56
CA LEU A 118 -5.38 3.02 16.10
C LEU A 118 -4.87 4.23 15.32
N LEU A 119 -3.72 4.74 15.71
CA LEU A 119 -2.98 5.76 14.97
C LEU A 119 -1.77 5.13 14.31
N ILE A 120 -1.55 5.39 13.03
CA ILE A 120 -0.43 4.90 12.23
C ILE A 120 0.34 6.12 11.74
N PHE A 121 1.63 6.21 12.05
CA PHE A 121 2.46 7.36 11.68
C PHE A 121 3.23 7.07 10.41
N ALA A 122 2.87 7.79 9.35
CA ALA A 122 3.44 7.66 8.02
C ALA A 122 4.57 8.67 7.82
N ALA A 123 5.69 8.42 8.51
CA ALA A 123 6.89 9.24 8.39
C ALA A 123 7.33 9.36 6.93
N GLY A 124 7.57 10.59 6.47
CA GLY A 124 7.99 10.88 5.10
C GLY A 124 6.93 10.68 4.02
N ALA A 125 5.67 10.38 4.36
CA ALA A 125 4.61 10.29 3.35
C ALA A 125 4.24 11.68 2.81
N GLN A 126 4.37 11.87 1.49
CA GLN A 126 4.16 13.16 0.84
C GLN A 126 3.02 13.14 -0.18
N SER A 127 2.58 11.95 -0.59
CA SER A 127 1.60 11.76 -1.66
C SER A 127 0.50 10.77 -1.29
N PRO A 128 -0.65 10.80 -2.00
CA PRO A 128 -1.70 9.80 -1.82
C PRO A 128 -1.21 8.36 -1.98
N ALA A 129 -0.28 8.13 -2.90
CA ALA A 129 0.37 6.84 -3.09
C ALA A 129 1.13 6.36 -1.85
N ASP A 130 1.85 7.25 -1.16
CA ASP A 130 2.60 6.88 0.05
C ASP A 130 1.63 6.49 1.18
N PHE A 131 0.57 7.28 1.38
CA PHE A 131 -0.51 6.94 2.32
C PHE A 131 -1.16 5.59 1.99
N ALA A 132 -1.36 5.29 0.71
CA ALA A 132 -1.91 4.01 0.26
C ALA A 132 -0.96 2.82 0.54
N ASP A 133 0.36 3.03 0.48
CA ASP A 133 1.35 2.01 0.85
C ASP A 133 1.34 1.74 2.36
N TYR A 134 1.27 2.78 3.19
CA TYR A 134 1.14 2.60 4.64
C TYR A 134 -0.16 1.87 5.00
N ALA A 135 -1.28 2.20 4.34
CA ALA A 135 -2.55 1.49 4.55
C ALA A 135 -2.41 0.01 4.23
N ARG A 136 -1.86 -0.32 3.06
CA ARG A 136 -1.60 -1.69 2.65
C ARG A 136 -0.69 -2.44 3.63
N LYS A 137 0.41 -1.83 4.07
CA LYS A 137 1.37 -2.45 5.00
C LYS A 137 0.74 -2.75 6.36
N MET A 138 -0.23 -1.95 6.78
CA MET A 138 -0.85 -2.04 8.11
C MET A 138 -2.24 -2.68 8.11
N PHE A 139 -2.69 -3.20 6.96
CA PHE A 139 -4.04 -3.74 6.80
C PHE A 139 -4.37 -4.84 7.81
N HIS A 140 -3.52 -5.87 7.93
CA HIS A 140 -3.67 -6.91 8.95
C HIS A 140 -3.93 -6.31 10.35
N LEU A 141 -3.17 -5.30 10.75
CA LEU A 141 -3.23 -4.76 12.10
C LEU A 141 -4.57 -4.09 12.39
N TYR A 142 -5.04 -3.18 11.51
CA TYR A 142 -6.32 -2.49 11.75
C TYR A 142 -7.53 -3.37 11.46
N ARG A 143 -7.43 -4.36 10.56
CA ARG A 143 -8.46 -5.38 10.37
C ARG A 143 -8.65 -6.19 11.65
N ASP A 144 -7.55 -6.70 12.22
CA ASP A 144 -7.60 -7.60 13.37
C ASP A 144 -8.04 -6.88 14.65
N MET A 145 -7.59 -5.63 14.87
CA MET A 145 -8.08 -4.83 16.00
C MET A 145 -9.51 -4.34 15.81
N ASN A 146 -9.95 -4.16 14.57
CA ASN A 146 -11.29 -3.74 14.20
C ASN A 146 -11.79 -2.48 14.95
N VAL A 147 -10.91 -1.49 15.09
CA VAL A 147 -11.22 -0.16 15.66
C VAL A 147 -10.97 0.92 14.60
N PRO A 148 -11.61 2.09 14.70
CA PRO A 148 -11.28 3.22 13.85
C PRO A 148 -9.77 3.46 13.77
N ALA A 149 -9.25 3.54 12.54
CA ALA A 149 -7.82 3.64 12.29
C ALA A 149 -7.50 4.78 11.33
N TRP A 150 -6.43 5.51 11.62
CA TRP A 150 -5.96 6.64 10.83
C TRP A 150 -4.47 6.54 10.53
N ILE A 151 -4.11 6.96 9.32
CA ILE A 151 -2.74 7.23 8.92
C ILE A 151 -2.50 8.73 9.01
N ILE A 152 -1.43 9.11 9.68
CA ILE A 152 -1.05 10.49 9.97
C ILE A 152 0.34 10.73 9.36
N GLY A 153 0.43 11.64 8.41
CA GLY A 153 1.71 12.06 7.82
C GLY A 153 2.41 13.11 8.68
N ASP A 154 3.57 13.56 8.21
CA ASP A 154 4.33 14.63 8.86
C ASP A 154 3.56 15.96 8.88
N SER A 155 3.94 16.83 9.81
CA SER A 155 3.43 18.20 9.86
C SER A 155 3.80 18.96 8.58
N LEU A 156 2.86 19.73 8.04
CA LEU A 156 3.03 20.53 6.81
C LEU A 156 3.84 21.82 7.03
N GLY A 157 4.65 21.87 8.09
CA GLY A 157 5.40 23.03 8.55
C GLY A 157 6.14 22.72 9.84
N VAL A 158 6.55 23.77 10.57
CA VAL A 158 7.19 23.59 11.88
C VAL A 158 6.20 22.90 12.84
N PRO A 159 6.57 21.77 13.47
CA PRO A 159 5.67 21.04 14.36
C PRO A 159 5.12 21.92 15.48
N GLY A 160 3.81 21.88 15.67
CA GLY A 160 3.10 22.67 16.68
C GLY A 160 1.60 22.35 16.68
N PHE A 161 0.88 22.76 17.73
CA PHE A 161 -0.54 22.43 17.92
C PHE A 161 -1.47 22.97 16.84
N SER A 162 -1.06 24.03 16.15
CA SER A 162 -1.79 24.66 15.04
C SER A 162 -1.27 24.26 13.66
N THR A 163 -0.20 23.46 13.59
CA THR A 163 0.40 23.07 12.31
C THR A 163 -0.31 21.82 11.81
N PRO A 164 -1.00 21.88 10.66
CA PRO A 164 -1.77 20.75 10.18
C PRO A 164 -0.86 19.60 9.72
N SER A 165 -1.40 18.39 9.77
CA SER A 165 -0.84 17.20 9.14
C SER A 165 -1.87 16.59 8.19
N CYS A 166 -1.41 15.85 7.18
CA CYS A 166 -2.29 15.06 6.34
C CYS A 166 -2.75 13.81 7.11
N VAL A 167 -4.06 13.58 7.16
CA VAL A 167 -4.69 12.45 7.87
C VAL A 167 -5.62 11.71 6.92
N MET A 168 -5.52 10.38 6.90
CA MET A 168 -6.40 9.49 6.14
C MET A 168 -7.00 8.46 7.08
N LYS A 169 -8.32 8.42 7.18
CA LYS A 169 -8.99 7.30 7.84
C LYS A 169 -8.95 6.08 6.93
N VAL A 170 -8.58 4.94 7.48
CA VAL A 170 -8.42 3.67 6.73
C VAL A 170 -9.36 2.57 7.19
N TRP A 171 -9.95 2.69 8.39
CA TRP A 171 -10.89 1.71 8.94
C TRP A 171 -12.02 2.39 9.71
N PRO A 172 -13.27 1.87 9.69
CA PRO A 172 -13.77 0.72 8.92
C PRO A 172 -14.01 1.01 7.43
N ALA A 173 -14.03 2.29 7.05
CA ALA A 173 -14.12 2.73 5.66
C ALA A 173 -12.97 3.70 5.39
N ARG A 174 -12.36 3.55 4.21
CA ARG A 174 -11.31 4.45 3.76
C ARG A 174 -11.93 5.78 3.31
N GLU A 175 -11.37 6.88 3.82
CA GLU A 175 -11.77 8.24 3.45
C GLU A 175 -10.63 8.95 2.70
N SER A 176 -10.95 10.08 2.05
CA SER A 176 -9.92 10.92 1.41
C SER A 176 -8.98 11.54 2.42
N ILE A 177 -7.75 11.85 1.99
CA ILE A 177 -6.79 12.59 2.81
C ILE A 177 -7.35 13.98 3.10
N ARG A 178 -7.36 14.37 4.38
CA ARG A 178 -7.70 15.71 4.85
C ARG A 178 -6.54 16.33 5.62
N GLN A 179 -6.46 17.65 5.63
CA GLN A 179 -5.51 18.37 6.49
C GLN A 179 -6.21 18.72 7.80
N VAL A 180 -5.61 18.35 8.92
CA VAL A 180 -6.20 18.51 10.25
C VAL A 180 -5.13 18.98 11.22
N THR A 181 -5.46 19.92 12.10
CA THR A 181 -4.57 20.32 13.18
C THR A 181 -4.57 19.26 14.30
N PRO A 182 -3.48 19.14 15.08
CA PRO A 182 -3.47 18.29 16.27
C PRO A 182 -4.64 18.57 17.23
N ALA A 183 -5.04 19.84 17.39
CA ALA A 183 -6.17 20.21 18.24
C ALA A 183 -7.49 19.61 17.72
N ASP A 184 -7.84 19.86 16.46
CA ASP A 184 -9.08 19.35 15.87
C ASP A 184 -9.12 17.82 15.83
N PHE A 185 -7.96 17.19 15.57
CA PHE A 185 -7.86 15.72 15.56
C PHE A 185 -8.00 15.12 16.96
N ASN A 186 -7.44 15.77 17.99
CA ASN A 186 -7.61 15.33 19.37
C ASN A 186 -9.07 15.48 19.82
N ASP A 187 -9.78 16.54 19.41
CA ASP A 187 -11.21 16.69 19.68
C ASP A 187 -12.06 15.57 19.03
N ASP A 188 -11.67 15.10 17.83
CA ASP A 188 -12.27 13.91 17.21
C ASP A 188 -12.03 12.64 18.05
N LEU A 189 -10.80 12.44 18.53
CA LEU A 189 -10.41 11.28 19.35
C LEU A 189 -11.07 11.29 20.73
N ASP A 190 -11.13 12.44 21.39
CA ASP A 190 -11.71 12.58 22.73
C ASP A 190 -13.21 12.28 22.72
N ARG A 191 -13.91 12.67 21.65
CA ARG A 191 -15.33 12.30 21.44
C ARG A 191 -15.49 10.78 21.30
N LEU A 192 -14.59 10.14 20.56
CA LEU A 192 -14.61 8.68 20.39
C LEU A 192 -14.31 7.95 21.70
N LEU A 193 -13.27 8.37 22.42
CA LEU A 193 -12.86 7.79 23.71
C LEU A 193 -13.93 7.95 24.78
N SER A 194 -14.50 9.16 24.91
CA SER A 194 -15.54 9.48 25.89
C SER A 194 -16.87 8.76 25.60
N GLY A 195 -17.13 8.44 24.33
CA GLY A 195 -18.34 7.75 23.88
C GLY A 195 -18.27 6.23 24.03
N HIS A 196 -17.07 5.63 24.11
CA HIS A 196 -16.88 4.18 23.98
C HIS A 196 -17.74 3.34 24.93
N CYS A 197 -17.71 3.61 26.24
CA CYS A 197 -18.50 2.86 27.23
C CYS A 197 -19.92 3.40 27.44
N ARG A 198 -20.32 4.45 26.70
CA ARG A 198 -21.67 5.00 26.75
C ARG A 198 -22.57 4.42 25.65
N LEU A 199 -22.00 3.63 24.76
CA LEU A 199 -22.64 2.91 23.66
C LEU A 199 -22.97 1.47 24.06
#